data_AF-A0A6J2QRS8-F1
#
_entry.id   AF-A0A6J2QRS8-F1
#
_cell.length_a   1.000
_cell.length_b   1.000
_cell.length_c   1.000
_cell.angle_alpha   90.00
_cell.angle_beta   90.00
_cell.angle_gamma   90.00
#
_symmetry.space_group_name_H-M   'P 1'
#
loop_
_entity.id
_entity.type
_entity.pdbx_description
1 polymer ?
#
loop_
_entity_poly.entity_id
_entity_poly.type
_entity_poly.pdbx_seq_one_letter_code
_entity_poly.pdbx_strand_id
1 'polypeptide(L)'
;MASFGWKRKVGEKVSKSAVQLFEDEAEKVNDAGPSQDEEVDWLHAIKRRKEILLEDCADKSKRLKDEGAELAEHGRHWEAVKKLDEAIQLTPENPVLYEMKSQVLTILQEVFPAVKAAEMAVKFRPLWWEGWQTLGRAQLNLGEVDLAVRAFQVAIHLCPSERTLWQEDLEWAWRLQKQDLATKEKTRQEEETKQQILNAPELERDYDFESDDVLAACVAVAERQTRYEELKRTSVVIDAEGNIKNVLTGEGGSEEPLKDQFVKARGL
;
A
#
# COMPACT_ATOMS: atom_id res chain seq x y z
N MET A 1 -5.98 33.30 -19.32
CA MET A 1 -6.81 32.08 -19.43
C MET A 1 -8.00 32.41 -20.31
N ALA A 2 -8.03 31.87 -21.54
CA ALA A 2 -9.00 32.23 -22.57
C ALA A 2 -10.34 31.53 -22.32
N SER A 3 -11.39 32.31 -22.06
CA SER A 3 -12.78 31.84 -22.04
C SER A 3 -13.33 31.80 -23.48
N PHE A 4 -13.56 30.60 -24.01
CA PHE A 4 -14.19 30.43 -25.32
C PHE A 4 -15.70 30.69 -25.22
N GLY A 5 -16.12 31.91 -25.57
CA GLY A 5 -17.52 32.26 -25.77
C GLY A 5 -18.01 31.77 -27.13
N TRP A 6 -18.94 30.82 -27.15
CA TRP A 6 -19.70 30.47 -28.34
C TRP A 6 -20.62 31.63 -28.75
N LYS A 7 -20.10 32.57 -29.56
CA LYS A 7 -20.94 33.51 -30.32
C LYS A 7 -21.67 32.72 -31.41
N ARG A 8 -22.92 32.33 -31.16
CA ARG A 8 -23.82 31.88 -32.23
C ARG A 8 -24.01 33.04 -33.21
N LYS A 9 -23.45 32.91 -34.42
CA LYS A 9 -23.83 33.75 -35.55
C LYS A 9 -25.25 33.37 -35.96
N VAL A 10 -26.22 34.04 -35.35
CA VAL A 10 -27.60 34.10 -35.83
C VAL A 10 -27.58 34.94 -37.10
N GLY A 11 -27.99 34.38 -38.23
CA GLY A 11 -28.18 35.15 -39.46
C GLY A 11 -27.60 34.53 -40.72
N GLU A 12 -27.86 33.25 -40.97
CA GLU A 12 -27.93 32.76 -42.35
C GLU A 12 -29.35 32.26 -42.55
N LYS A 13 -30.06 32.94 -43.45
CA LYS A 13 -31.51 32.81 -43.64
C LYS A 13 -31.80 31.38 -44.10
N VAL A 14 -32.20 30.50 -43.18
CA VAL A 14 -32.97 29.30 -43.54
C VAL A 14 -34.13 29.83 -44.38
N SER A 15 -34.17 29.45 -45.65
CA SER A 15 -35.17 29.97 -46.57
C SER A 15 -36.55 29.62 -45.99
N LYS A 16 -37.52 30.53 -46.10
CA LYS A 16 -38.91 30.23 -45.70
C LYS A 16 -39.40 28.92 -46.33
N SER A 17 -38.89 28.58 -47.52
CA SER A 17 -39.13 27.30 -48.18
C SER A 17 -38.56 26.08 -47.45
N ALA A 18 -37.41 26.17 -46.78
CA ALA A 18 -36.85 25.05 -46.03
C ALA A 18 -37.59 24.82 -44.70
N VAL A 19 -38.07 25.90 -44.08
CA VAL A 19 -38.95 25.82 -42.89
C VAL A 19 -40.32 25.26 -43.28
N GLN A 20 -40.90 25.74 -44.38
CA GLN A 20 -42.17 25.23 -44.90
C GLN A 20 -42.08 23.77 -45.35
N LEU A 21 -40.97 23.34 -45.96
CA LEU A 21 -40.77 21.93 -46.30
C LEU A 21 -40.71 21.03 -45.05
N PHE A 22 -40.09 21.50 -43.97
CA PHE A 22 -40.06 20.77 -42.69
C PHE A 22 -41.42 20.76 -42.00
N GLU A 23 -42.16 21.87 -42.04
CA GLU A 23 -43.52 21.97 -41.51
C GLU A 23 -44.50 21.09 -42.32
N ASP A 24 -44.41 21.10 -43.65
CA ASP A 24 -45.20 20.25 -44.57
C ASP A 24 -44.82 18.76 -44.44
N GLU A 25 -43.55 18.42 -44.19
CA GLU A 25 -43.14 17.04 -43.88
C GLU A 25 -43.65 16.60 -42.51
N ALA A 26 -43.63 17.47 -41.51
CA ALA A 26 -44.18 17.18 -40.18
C ALA A 26 -45.71 17.05 -40.20
N GLU A 27 -46.42 17.85 -40.99
CA GLU A 27 -47.87 17.71 -41.19
C GLU A 27 -48.23 16.45 -41.97
N LYS A 28 -47.42 16.02 -42.95
CA LYS A 28 -47.59 14.73 -43.63
C LYS A 28 -47.36 13.51 -42.73
N VAL A 29 -46.52 13.63 -41.71
CA VAL A 29 -46.34 12.60 -40.69
C VAL A 29 -47.54 12.55 -39.72
N ASN A 30 -48.28 13.65 -39.56
CA ASN A 30 -49.47 13.73 -38.70
C ASN A 30 -50.79 13.33 -39.39
N ASP A 31 -50.86 13.36 -40.74
CA ASP A 31 -52.07 12.98 -41.50
C ASP A 31 -52.09 11.48 -41.91
N ALA A 32 -51.03 10.75 -41.57
CA ALA A 32 -51.10 9.30 -41.42
C ALA A 32 -51.70 9.00 -40.05
N GLY A 33 -53.02 8.79 -39.98
CA GLY A 33 -53.70 8.28 -38.78
C GLY A 33 -52.95 7.07 -38.20
N PRO A 34 -53.03 6.84 -36.88
CA PRO A 34 -51.97 6.18 -36.11
C PRO A 34 -51.68 4.81 -36.71
N SER A 35 -50.60 4.72 -37.49
CA SER A 35 -49.96 3.45 -37.72
C SER A 35 -49.52 2.97 -36.35
N GLN A 36 -49.84 1.72 -36.04
CA GLN A 36 -49.31 1.02 -34.88
C GLN A 36 -47.81 0.80 -35.09
N ASP A 37 -47.05 1.87 -35.22
CA ASP A 37 -45.61 1.85 -35.17
C ASP A 37 -45.29 2.06 -33.69
N GLU A 38 -45.08 0.91 -33.05
CA GLU A 38 -44.54 0.71 -31.72
C GLU A 38 -43.91 1.99 -31.18
N GLU A 39 -44.48 2.53 -30.11
CA GLU A 39 -43.85 3.56 -29.29
C GLU A 39 -42.54 2.95 -28.78
N VAL A 40 -41.49 2.99 -29.62
CA VAL A 40 -40.18 2.40 -29.36
C VAL A 40 -39.69 3.17 -28.16
N ASP A 41 -39.74 2.50 -27.02
CA ASP A 41 -39.36 3.10 -25.76
C ASP A 41 -37.85 3.36 -25.82
N TRP A 42 -37.49 4.54 -26.32
CA TRP A 42 -36.12 4.96 -26.56
C TRP A 42 -35.30 4.93 -25.28
N LEU A 43 -35.94 5.12 -24.12
CA LEU A 43 -35.30 4.97 -22.81
C LEU A 43 -34.93 3.52 -22.54
N HIS A 44 -35.83 2.57 -22.82
CA HIS A 44 -35.52 1.14 -22.72
C HIS A 44 -34.47 0.70 -23.75
N ALA A 45 -34.53 1.20 -24.99
CA ALA A 45 -33.53 0.90 -26.02
C ALA A 45 -32.13 1.45 -25.67
N ILE A 46 -32.05 2.69 -25.15
CA ILE A 46 -30.80 3.29 -24.67
C ILE A 46 -30.29 2.57 -23.43
N LYS A 47 -31.16 2.21 -22.49
CA LYS A 47 -30.80 1.45 -21.28
C LYS A 47 -30.24 0.08 -21.65
N ARG A 48 -30.93 -0.65 -22.54
CA ARG A 48 -30.48 -1.96 -23.05
C ARG A 48 -29.17 -1.85 -23.83
N ARG A 49 -29.01 -0.81 -24.65
CA ARG A 49 -27.74 -0.57 -25.36
C ARG A 49 -26.60 -0.23 -24.42
N LYS A 50 -26.84 0.57 -23.37
CA LYS A 50 -25.85 0.85 -22.32
C LYS A 50 -25.50 -0.41 -21.53
N GLU A 51 -26.48 -1.25 -21.24
CA GLU A 51 -26.30 -2.52 -20.54
C GLU A 51 -25.47 -3.51 -21.38
N ILE A 52 -25.78 -3.69 -22.66
CA ILE A 52 -24.97 -4.49 -23.60
C ILE A 52 -23.53 -3.96 -23.69
N LEU A 53 -23.35 -2.63 -23.81
CA LEU A 53 -22.01 -2.04 -23.84
C LEU A 53 -21.25 -2.25 -22.53
N LEU A 54 -21.94 -2.20 -21.39
CA LEU A 54 -21.35 -2.45 -20.07
C LEU A 54 -20.97 -3.93 -19.93
N GLU A 55 -21.81 -4.85 -20.42
CA GLU A 55 -21.54 -6.30 -20.48
C GLU A 55 -20.30 -6.57 -21.35
N ASP A 56 -20.22 -5.97 -22.54
CA ASP A 56 -19.05 -6.06 -23.42
C ASP A 56 -17.77 -5.52 -22.74
N CYS A 57 -17.88 -4.41 -22.00
CA CYS A 57 -16.78 -3.85 -21.21
C CYS A 57 -16.37 -4.80 -20.08
N ALA A 58 -17.32 -5.40 -19.37
CA ALA A 58 -17.05 -6.33 -18.28
C ALA A 58 -16.40 -7.62 -18.79
N ASP A 59 -16.87 -8.17 -19.90
CA ASP A 59 -16.28 -9.38 -20.50
C ASP A 59 -14.90 -9.11 -21.10
N LYS A 60 -14.70 -7.95 -21.75
CA LYS A 60 -13.36 -7.53 -22.17
C LYS A 60 -12.43 -7.34 -20.97
N SER A 61 -12.91 -6.75 -19.88
CA SER A 61 -12.12 -6.60 -18.65
C SER A 61 -11.74 -7.94 -18.03
N LYS A 62 -12.63 -8.95 -18.07
CA LYS A 62 -12.30 -10.32 -17.61
C LYS A 62 -11.19 -10.93 -18.45
N ARG A 63 -11.26 -10.82 -19.78
CA ARG A 63 -10.21 -11.31 -20.69
C ARG A 63 -8.86 -10.65 -20.41
N LEU A 64 -8.84 -9.32 -20.25
CA LEU A 64 -7.61 -8.58 -19.93
C LEU A 64 -7.03 -8.96 -18.56
N LYS A 65 -7.89 -9.24 -17.58
CA LYS A 65 -7.47 -9.75 -16.27
C LYS A 65 -6.82 -11.14 -16.40
N ASP A 66 -7.43 -12.04 -17.16
CA ASP A 66 -6.90 -13.38 -17.37
C ASP A 66 -5.56 -13.33 -18.16
N GLU A 67 -5.47 -12.51 -19.22
CA GLU A 67 -4.20 -12.22 -19.92
C GLU A 67 -3.13 -11.64 -18.97
N GLY A 68 -3.54 -10.73 -18.06
CA GLY A 68 -2.66 -10.16 -17.06
C GLY A 68 -2.12 -11.21 -16.08
N ALA A 69 -2.96 -12.15 -15.66
CA ALA A 69 -2.57 -13.28 -14.81
C ALA A 69 -1.54 -14.17 -15.51
N GLU A 70 -1.84 -14.58 -16.76
CA GLU A 70 -0.93 -15.40 -17.57
C GLU A 70 0.44 -14.71 -17.74
N LEU A 71 0.45 -13.41 -18.06
CA LEU A 71 1.71 -12.66 -18.18
C LEU A 71 2.49 -12.59 -16.86
N ALA A 72 1.81 -12.48 -15.73
CA ALA A 72 2.44 -12.49 -14.42
C ALA A 72 3.09 -13.84 -14.10
N GLU A 73 2.41 -14.96 -14.42
CA GLU A 73 2.94 -16.31 -14.29
C GLU A 73 4.17 -16.54 -15.19
N HIS A 74 4.20 -15.94 -16.38
CA HIS A 74 5.34 -16.00 -17.30
C HIS A 74 6.48 -15.03 -16.96
N GLY A 75 6.41 -14.33 -15.81
CA GLY A 75 7.44 -13.39 -15.36
C GLY A 75 7.44 -12.04 -16.08
N ARG A 76 6.47 -11.78 -16.97
CA ARG A 76 6.33 -10.51 -17.71
C ARG A 76 5.52 -9.50 -16.89
N HIS A 77 6.00 -9.20 -15.68
CA HIS A 77 5.25 -8.44 -14.68
C HIS A 77 4.86 -7.03 -15.13
N TRP A 78 5.74 -6.28 -15.82
CA TRP A 78 5.39 -4.95 -16.33
C TRP A 78 4.27 -4.95 -17.36
N GLU A 79 4.17 -6.00 -18.17
CA GLU A 79 3.10 -6.15 -19.14
C GLU A 79 1.80 -6.58 -18.49
N ALA A 80 1.88 -7.46 -17.48
CA ALA A 80 0.75 -7.79 -16.64
C ALA A 80 0.13 -6.54 -16.00
N VAL A 81 0.94 -5.63 -15.44
CA VAL A 81 0.45 -4.35 -14.89
C VAL A 81 -0.27 -3.53 -15.95
N LYS A 82 0.26 -3.42 -17.18
CA LYS A 82 -0.41 -2.69 -18.28
C LYS A 82 -1.77 -3.29 -18.62
N LYS A 83 -1.87 -4.62 -18.70
CA LYS A 83 -3.15 -5.31 -18.97
C LYS A 83 -4.15 -5.13 -17.84
N LEU A 84 -3.69 -5.18 -16.60
CA LEU A 84 -4.51 -4.89 -15.44
C LEU A 84 -4.98 -3.42 -15.42
N ASP A 85 -4.13 -2.47 -15.83
CA ASP A 85 -4.51 -1.07 -15.97
C ASP A 85 -5.56 -0.83 -17.05
N GLU A 86 -5.44 -1.50 -18.20
CA GLU A 86 -6.48 -1.50 -19.24
C GLU A 86 -7.79 -2.11 -18.71
N ALA A 87 -7.72 -3.19 -17.95
CA ALA A 87 -8.90 -3.80 -17.32
C ALA A 87 -9.56 -2.84 -16.29
N ILE A 88 -8.76 -2.15 -15.48
CA ILE A 88 -9.23 -1.18 -14.48
C ILE A 88 -9.91 0.01 -15.16
N GLN A 89 -9.42 0.46 -16.32
CA GLN A 89 -10.07 1.52 -17.09
C GLN A 89 -11.47 1.12 -17.58
N LEU A 90 -11.69 -0.16 -17.87
CA LEU A 90 -12.99 -0.69 -18.29
C LEU A 90 -13.92 -0.95 -17.09
N THR A 91 -13.40 -1.48 -15.99
CA THR A 91 -14.17 -1.78 -14.77
C THR A 91 -13.47 -1.22 -13.52
N PRO A 92 -13.60 0.09 -13.25
CA PRO A 92 -12.88 0.76 -12.16
C PRO A 92 -13.35 0.35 -10.76
N GLU A 93 -14.49 -0.33 -10.64
CA GLU A 93 -15.06 -0.77 -9.36
C GLU A 93 -14.69 -2.21 -9.00
N ASN A 94 -13.92 -2.91 -9.84
CA ASN A 94 -13.59 -4.31 -9.62
C ASN A 94 -12.40 -4.46 -8.65
N PRO A 95 -12.62 -4.90 -7.40
CA PRO A 95 -11.56 -5.02 -6.39
C PRO A 95 -10.48 -6.04 -6.76
N VAL A 96 -10.83 -7.08 -7.54
CA VAL A 96 -9.91 -8.17 -7.91
C VAL A 96 -8.78 -7.64 -8.79
N LEU A 97 -9.04 -6.67 -9.66
CA LEU A 97 -8.02 -6.09 -10.52
C LEU A 97 -6.96 -5.33 -9.73
N TYR A 98 -7.39 -4.58 -8.72
CA TYR A 98 -6.51 -3.84 -7.83
C TYR A 98 -5.66 -4.76 -6.96
N GLU A 99 -6.24 -5.86 -6.49
CA GLU A 99 -5.55 -6.87 -5.70
C GLU A 99 -4.48 -7.59 -6.53
N MET A 100 -4.82 -8.09 -7.71
CA MET A 100 -3.85 -8.69 -8.65
C MET A 100 -2.75 -7.69 -9.02
N LYS A 101 -3.11 -6.43 -9.29
CA LYS A 101 -2.13 -5.38 -9.57
C LYS A 101 -1.18 -5.17 -8.38
N SER A 102 -1.69 -5.16 -7.15
CA SER A 102 -0.86 -5.05 -5.95
C SER A 102 0.12 -6.22 -5.79
N GLN A 103 -0.33 -7.45 -6.06
CA GLN A 103 0.54 -8.63 -6.01
C GLN A 103 1.67 -8.53 -7.04
N VAL A 104 1.35 -8.17 -8.29
CA VAL A 104 2.36 -8.02 -9.34
C VAL A 104 3.34 -6.88 -9.03
N LEU A 105 2.85 -5.75 -8.50
CA LEU A 105 3.70 -4.63 -8.09
C LEU A 105 4.61 -4.99 -6.91
N THR A 106 4.13 -5.83 -6.01
CA THR A 106 4.91 -6.38 -4.90
C THR A 106 6.09 -7.20 -5.42
N ILE A 107 5.86 -8.07 -6.42
CA ILE A 107 6.92 -8.85 -7.08
C ILE A 107 7.93 -7.94 -7.78
N LEU A 108 7.46 -6.85 -8.39
CA LEU A 108 8.31 -5.83 -9.02
C LEU A 108 9.07 -4.94 -8.03
N GLN A 109 8.85 -5.09 -6.72
CA GLN A 109 9.41 -4.23 -5.66
C GLN A 109 8.96 -2.76 -5.77
N GLU A 110 7.84 -2.51 -6.46
CA GLU A 110 7.19 -1.19 -6.53
C GLU A 110 6.28 -1.02 -5.30
N VAL A 111 6.93 -0.85 -4.15
CA VAL A 111 6.31 -0.97 -2.83
C VAL A 111 5.15 0.01 -2.61
N PHE A 112 5.37 1.29 -2.89
CA PHE A 112 4.35 2.31 -2.65
C PHE A 112 3.14 2.20 -3.60
N PRO A 113 3.33 2.00 -4.92
CA PRO A 113 2.23 1.66 -5.82
C PRO A 113 1.46 0.40 -5.42
N ALA A 114 2.14 -0.64 -4.90
CA ALA A 114 1.49 -1.86 -4.44
C ALA A 114 0.51 -1.57 -3.29
N VAL A 115 0.94 -0.85 -2.26
CA VAL A 115 0.08 -0.47 -1.13
C VAL A 115 -1.16 0.29 -1.60
N LYS A 116 -0.98 1.28 -2.49
CA LYS A 116 -2.12 2.03 -3.05
C LYS A 116 -3.12 1.14 -3.79
N ALA A 117 -2.63 0.17 -4.56
CA ALA A 117 -3.49 -0.76 -5.27
C ALA A 117 -4.26 -1.64 -4.26
N ALA A 118 -3.60 -2.19 -3.24
CA ALA A 118 -4.27 -2.97 -2.20
C ALA A 118 -5.30 -2.15 -1.39
N GLU A 119 -4.99 -0.90 -1.06
CA GLU A 119 -5.94 0.00 -0.38
C GLU A 119 -7.21 0.21 -1.20
N MET A 120 -7.07 0.36 -2.53
CA MET A 120 -8.22 0.47 -3.43
C MET A 120 -9.04 -0.82 -3.46
N ALA A 121 -8.40 -1.99 -3.48
CA ALA A 121 -9.09 -3.29 -3.44
C ALA A 121 -9.97 -3.42 -2.19
N VAL A 122 -9.40 -3.11 -1.02
CA VAL A 122 -10.11 -3.13 0.27
C VAL A 122 -11.20 -2.06 0.35
N LYS A 123 -10.97 -0.88 -0.23
CA LYS A 123 -11.98 0.20 -0.29
C LYS A 123 -13.21 -0.21 -1.10
N PHE A 124 -13.04 -0.88 -2.23
CA PHE A 124 -14.16 -1.36 -3.04
C PHE A 124 -14.86 -2.57 -2.42
N ARG A 125 -14.12 -3.44 -1.73
CA ARG A 125 -14.69 -4.63 -1.08
C ARG A 125 -14.12 -4.84 0.33
N PRO A 126 -14.67 -4.15 1.35
CA PRO A 126 -14.13 -4.20 2.71
C PRO A 126 -14.36 -5.55 3.43
N LEU A 127 -15.27 -6.38 2.94
CA LEU A 127 -15.58 -7.70 3.50
C LEU A 127 -14.81 -8.84 2.79
N TRP A 128 -13.73 -8.52 2.08
CA TRP A 128 -12.94 -9.50 1.32
C TRP A 128 -11.58 -9.73 1.97
N TRP A 129 -11.36 -10.92 2.52
CA TRP A 129 -10.21 -11.21 3.36
C TRP A 129 -8.89 -11.25 2.56
N GLU A 130 -8.91 -11.73 1.31
CA GLU A 130 -7.75 -11.78 0.42
C GLU A 130 -7.21 -10.38 0.13
N GLY A 131 -8.12 -9.39 -0.06
CA GLY A 131 -7.72 -8.00 -0.24
C GLY A 131 -7.00 -7.43 0.98
N TRP A 132 -7.46 -7.76 2.20
CA TRP A 132 -6.80 -7.37 3.44
C TRP A 132 -5.45 -8.08 3.65
N GLN A 133 -5.35 -9.35 3.25
CA GLN A 133 -4.08 -10.09 3.26
C GLN A 133 -3.06 -9.43 2.33
N THR A 134 -3.46 -9.13 1.09
CA THR A 134 -2.60 -8.44 0.11
C THR A 134 -2.21 -7.04 0.58
N LEU A 135 -3.10 -6.31 1.25
CA LEU A 135 -2.77 -5.02 1.89
C LEU A 135 -1.73 -5.18 2.99
N GLY A 136 -1.89 -6.15 3.89
CA GLY A 136 -0.92 -6.42 4.95
C GLY A 136 0.46 -6.78 4.42
N ARG A 137 0.53 -7.62 3.37
CA ARG A 137 1.79 -7.98 2.70
C ARG A 137 2.45 -6.79 2.04
N ALA A 138 1.68 -5.96 1.33
CA ALA A 138 2.21 -4.74 0.72
C ALA A 138 2.73 -3.75 1.78
N GLN A 139 2.04 -3.61 2.92
CA GLN A 139 2.45 -2.76 4.04
C GLN A 139 3.71 -3.28 4.75
N LEU A 140 3.87 -4.60 4.89
CA LEU A 140 5.11 -5.20 5.38
C LEU A 140 6.30 -4.84 4.49
N ASN A 141 6.11 -4.90 3.16
CA ASN A 141 7.16 -4.53 2.21
C ASN A 141 7.50 -3.03 2.27
N LEU A 142 6.56 -2.18 2.69
CA LEU A 142 6.80 -0.76 2.97
C LEU A 142 7.56 -0.51 4.28
N GLY A 143 7.60 -1.50 5.17
CA GLY A 143 8.14 -1.36 6.53
C GLY A 143 7.13 -0.85 7.55
N GLU A 144 5.86 -0.71 7.16
CA GLU A 144 4.77 -0.25 8.04
C GLU A 144 4.15 -1.43 8.79
N VAL A 145 4.93 -1.99 9.71
CA VAL A 145 4.61 -3.25 10.41
C VAL A 145 3.33 -3.14 11.25
N ASP A 146 3.14 -2.02 11.96
CA ASP A 146 1.95 -1.80 12.79
C ASP A 146 0.66 -1.76 11.97
N LEU A 147 0.72 -1.19 10.76
CA LEU A 147 -0.41 -1.18 9.83
C LEU A 147 -0.68 -2.57 9.28
N ALA A 148 0.37 -3.31 8.91
CA ALA A 148 0.24 -4.66 8.41
C ALA A 148 -0.40 -5.61 9.42
N VAL A 149 -0.01 -5.55 10.70
CA VAL A 149 -0.63 -6.34 11.78
C VAL A 149 -2.13 -6.07 11.84
N ARG A 150 -2.56 -4.81 11.75
CA ARG A 150 -3.99 -4.46 11.73
C ARG A 150 -4.70 -5.02 10.51
N ALA A 151 -4.10 -4.93 9.32
CA ALA A 151 -4.68 -5.48 8.10
C ALA A 151 -4.86 -7.02 8.21
N PHE A 152 -3.87 -7.74 8.72
CA PHE A 152 -3.97 -9.18 8.95
C PHE A 152 -5.00 -9.56 10.01
N GLN A 153 -5.10 -8.78 11.10
CA GLN A 153 -6.16 -8.96 12.10
C GLN A 153 -7.55 -8.84 11.46
N VAL A 154 -7.78 -7.86 10.59
CA VAL A 154 -9.04 -7.73 9.86
C VAL A 154 -9.28 -8.91 8.92
N ALA A 155 -8.25 -9.35 8.17
CA ALA A 155 -8.35 -10.53 7.31
C ALA A 155 -8.76 -11.78 8.09
N ILE A 156 -8.16 -11.99 9.27
CA ILE A 156 -8.46 -13.10 10.18
C ILE A 156 -9.87 -13.01 10.74
N HIS A 157 -10.33 -11.81 11.10
CA HIS A 157 -11.70 -11.61 11.57
C HIS A 157 -12.73 -11.95 10.48
N LEU A 158 -12.42 -11.69 9.21
CA LEU A 158 -13.27 -12.03 8.07
C LEU A 158 -13.23 -13.53 7.72
N CYS A 159 -12.06 -14.17 7.81
CA CYS A 159 -11.88 -15.59 7.54
C CYS A 159 -10.98 -16.28 8.59
N PRO A 160 -11.53 -16.70 9.74
CA PRO A 160 -10.74 -17.32 10.81
C PRO A 160 -10.20 -18.71 10.46
N SER A 161 -10.80 -19.39 9.47
CA SER A 161 -10.41 -20.74 9.06
C SER A 161 -9.11 -20.79 8.26
N GLU A 162 -8.68 -19.66 7.69
CA GLU A 162 -7.51 -19.62 6.84
C GLU A 162 -6.23 -19.67 7.67
N ARG A 163 -5.56 -20.83 7.67
CA ARG A 163 -4.40 -21.10 8.52
C ARG A 163 -3.19 -20.25 8.14
N THR A 164 -3.02 -19.94 6.86
CA THR A 164 -1.87 -19.16 6.36
C THR A 164 -1.80 -17.78 7.02
N LEU A 165 -2.95 -17.14 7.25
CA LEU A 165 -3.02 -15.85 7.94
C LEU A 165 -2.45 -15.90 9.36
N TRP A 166 -2.74 -16.97 10.11
CA TRP A 166 -2.29 -17.10 11.50
C TRP A 166 -0.82 -17.50 11.61
N GLN A 167 -0.41 -18.51 10.82
CA GLN A 167 0.89 -19.16 10.96
C GLN A 167 2.00 -18.44 10.20
N GLU A 168 1.68 -17.81 9.08
CA GLU A 168 2.67 -17.15 8.24
C GLU A 168 2.59 -15.64 8.43
N ASP A 169 1.50 -15.03 7.96
CA ASP A 169 1.42 -13.58 7.82
C ASP A 169 1.43 -12.85 9.18
N LEU A 170 0.53 -13.22 10.11
CA LEU A 170 0.41 -12.55 11.41
C LEU A 170 1.61 -12.86 12.32
N GLU A 171 2.06 -14.12 12.36
CA GLU A 171 3.22 -14.50 13.18
C GLU A 171 4.47 -13.72 12.74
N TRP A 172 4.70 -13.64 11.42
CA TRP A 172 5.80 -12.87 10.86
C TRP A 172 5.68 -11.38 11.20
N ALA A 173 4.50 -10.79 11.02
CA ALA A 173 4.26 -9.38 11.33
C ALA A 173 4.50 -9.06 12.81
N TRP A 174 4.04 -9.90 13.74
CA TRP A 174 4.32 -9.74 15.17
C TRP A 174 5.80 -9.91 15.51
N ARG A 175 6.49 -10.85 14.87
CA ARG A 175 7.93 -11.02 15.06
C ARG A 175 8.66 -9.76 14.63
N LEU A 176 8.31 -9.18 13.49
CA LEU A 176 8.91 -7.94 13.01
C LEU A 176 8.58 -6.74 13.90
N GLN A 177 7.35 -6.68 14.42
CA GLN A 177 6.93 -5.62 15.35
C GLN A 177 7.72 -5.67 16.67
N LYS A 178 7.93 -6.87 17.23
CA LYS A 178 8.76 -7.05 18.44
C LYS A 178 10.21 -6.63 18.20
N GLN A 179 10.75 -6.92 17.02
CA GLN A 179 12.10 -6.51 16.63
C GLN A 179 12.20 -4.99 16.54
N ASP A 180 11.25 -4.33 15.87
CA ASP A 180 11.20 -2.87 15.73
C ASP A 180 11.01 -2.16 17.09
N LEU A 181 10.20 -2.73 17.99
CA LEU A 181 10.07 -2.22 19.35
C LEU A 181 11.38 -2.37 20.15
N ALA A 182 12.08 -3.50 20.02
CA ALA A 182 13.34 -3.73 20.72
C ALA A 182 14.46 -2.80 20.23
N THR A 183 14.53 -2.54 18.92
CA THR A 183 15.49 -1.58 18.37
C THR A 183 15.19 -0.16 18.83
N LYS A 184 13.92 0.26 18.82
CA LYS A 184 13.47 1.58 19.33
C LYS A 184 13.76 1.76 20.82
N GLU A 185 13.53 0.74 21.62
CA GLU A 185 13.82 0.77 23.06
C GLU A 185 15.32 0.93 23.31
N LYS A 186 16.16 0.18 22.57
CA LYS A 186 17.61 0.31 22.67
C LYS A 186 18.10 1.69 22.26
N THR A 187 17.61 2.22 21.14
CA THR A 187 17.99 3.58 20.70
C THR A 187 17.59 4.62 21.75
N ARG A 188 16.43 4.46 22.39
CA ARG A 188 16.00 5.32 23.50
C ARG A 188 16.96 5.23 24.69
N GLN A 189 17.33 4.01 25.11
CA GLN A 189 18.27 3.79 26.22
C GLN A 189 19.67 4.37 25.91
N GLU A 190 20.15 4.24 24.68
CA GLU A 190 21.41 4.85 24.23
C GLU A 190 21.35 6.38 24.27
N GLU A 191 20.23 6.98 23.85
CA GLU A 191 20.03 8.43 23.91
C GLU A 191 19.92 8.93 25.36
N GLU A 192 19.18 8.25 26.22
CA GLU A 192 19.03 8.59 27.65
C GLU A 192 20.37 8.52 28.39
N THR A 193 21.13 7.44 28.20
CA THR A 193 22.46 7.28 28.82
C THR A 193 23.45 8.33 28.31
N LYS A 194 23.41 8.64 27.02
CA LYS A 194 24.20 9.74 26.45
C LYS A 194 23.83 11.10 27.05
N GLN A 195 22.53 11.39 27.24
CA GLN A 195 22.08 12.62 27.88
C GLN A 195 22.51 12.70 29.36
N GLN A 196 22.47 11.59 30.09
CA GLN A 196 22.94 11.53 31.48
C GLN A 196 24.45 11.76 31.64
N ILE A 197 25.24 11.41 30.61
CA ILE A 197 26.68 11.73 30.55
C ILE A 197 26.88 13.24 30.29
N LEU A 198 26.11 13.82 29.36
CA LEU A 198 26.22 15.24 29.01
C LEU A 198 25.74 16.18 30.13
N ASN A 199 24.66 15.82 30.84
CA ASN A 199 24.07 16.61 31.92
C ASN A 199 24.63 16.25 33.30
N ALA A 200 25.88 15.78 33.37
CA ALA A 200 26.53 15.52 34.64
C ALA A 200 26.63 16.82 35.47
N PRO A 201 26.31 16.80 36.78
CA PRO A 201 26.36 18.00 37.61
C PRO A 201 27.78 18.59 37.59
N GLU A 202 27.88 19.89 37.28
CA GLU A 202 29.14 20.62 37.37
C GLU A 202 29.59 20.63 38.83
N LEU A 203 30.81 20.17 39.09
CA LEU A 203 31.41 20.33 40.40
C LEU A 203 31.72 21.83 40.63
N GLU A 204 31.17 22.43 41.69
CA GLU A 204 31.55 23.76 42.19
C GLU A 204 33.08 23.92 42.34
N ARG A 205 33.58 25.15 42.20
CA ARG A 205 35.01 25.43 41.99
C ARG A 205 35.92 25.29 43.22
N ASP A 206 35.35 25.21 44.42
CA ASP A 206 36.09 25.29 45.68
C ASP A 206 36.17 23.93 46.41
N TYR A 207 36.26 22.83 45.65
CA TYR A 207 36.23 21.48 46.23
C TYR A 207 37.58 20.89 46.62
N ASP A 208 37.56 20.16 47.73
CA ASP A 208 38.63 19.28 48.19
C ASP A 208 38.58 17.97 47.41
N PHE A 209 39.62 17.71 46.62
CA PHE A 209 39.66 16.63 45.61
C PHE A 209 39.55 15.21 46.23
N GLU A 210 39.89 15.08 47.50
CA GLU A 210 39.82 13.81 48.24
C GLU A 210 38.51 13.64 49.04
N SER A 211 37.56 14.57 48.91
CA SER A 211 36.27 14.43 49.58
C SER A 211 35.47 13.24 49.02
N ASP A 212 34.80 12.52 49.91
CA ASP A 212 33.97 11.35 49.57
C ASP A 212 32.91 11.68 48.49
N ASP A 213 32.44 12.93 48.44
CA ASP A 213 31.47 13.41 47.46
C ASP A 213 32.04 13.48 46.03
N VAL A 214 33.31 13.88 45.86
CA VAL A 214 34.00 13.93 44.56
C VAL A 214 34.28 12.51 44.05
N LEU A 215 34.69 11.61 44.94
CA LEU A 215 34.87 10.19 44.62
C LEU A 215 33.54 9.56 44.18
N ALA A 216 32.44 9.84 44.89
CA ALA A 216 31.12 9.36 44.53
C ALA A 216 30.65 9.90 43.16
N ALA A 217 30.90 11.18 42.86
CA ALA A 217 30.57 11.77 41.56
C ALA A 217 31.39 11.15 40.41
N CYS A 218 32.69 10.95 40.60
CA CYS A 218 33.57 10.31 39.62
C CYS A 218 33.18 8.85 39.37
N VAL A 219 32.85 8.09 40.42
CA VAL A 219 32.36 6.71 40.30
C VAL A 219 31.03 6.69 39.53
N ALA A 220 30.11 7.60 39.84
CA ALA A 220 28.84 7.70 39.13
C ALA A 220 29.01 8.05 37.63
N VAL A 221 29.98 8.91 37.28
CA VAL A 221 30.31 9.20 35.88
C VAL A 221 30.94 7.99 35.19
N ALA A 222 31.88 7.30 35.85
CA ALA A 222 32.50 6.10 35.32
C ALA A 222 31.46 4.98 35.08
N GLU A 223 30.54 4.76 36.01
CA GLU A 223 29.43 3.80 35.85
C GLU A 223 28.48 4.17 34.70
N ARG A 224 28.22 5.46 34.47
CA ARG A 224 27.42 5.90 33.32
C ARG A 224 28.15 5.67 32.01
N GLN A 225 29.46 5.91 31.97
CA GLN A 225 30.30 5.67 30.80
C GLN A 225 30.38 4.17 30.47
N THR A 226 30.60 3.31 31.46
CA THR A 226 30.62 1.85 31.24
C THR A 226 29.27 1.34 30.73
N ARG A 227 28.15 1.79 31.32
CA ARG A 227 26.81 1.43 30.84
C ARG A 227 26.57 1.86 29.40
N TYR A 228 26.97 3.08 29.03
CA TYR A 228 26.85 3.55 27.65
C TYR A 228 27.72 2.75 26.68
N GLU A 229 28.96 2.43 27.07
CA GLU A 229 29.84 1.59 26.26
C GLU A 229 29.33 0.16 26.12
N GLU A 230 28.78 -0.43 27.18
CA GLU A 230 28.15 -1.76 27.15
C GLU A 230 26.94 -1.76 26.20
N LEU A 231 26.05 -0.77 26.30
CA LEU A 231 24.90 -0.63 25.39
C LEU A 231 25.34 -0.46 23.94
N LYS A 232 26.37 0.35 23.70
CA LYS A 232 26.94 0.56 22.37
C LYS A 232 27.62 -0.70 21.83
N ARG A 233 28.27 -1.49 22.69
CA ARG A 233 28.90 -2.77 22.34
C ARG A 233 27.86 -3.86 22.11
N THR A 234 26.71 -3.83 22.78
CA THR A 234 25.62 -4.74 22.46
C THR A 234 25.03 -4.37 21.10
N SER A 235 25.09 -5.27 20.13
CA SER A 235 24.30 -5.20 18.91
C SER A 235 23.10 -6.12 19.06
N VAL A 236 21.92 -5.64 18.64
CA VAL A 236 20.74 -6.51 18.54
C VAL A 236 20.88 -7.24 17.21
N VAL A 237 21.24 -8.52 17.30
CA VAL A 237 21.40 -9.40 16.14
C VAL A 237 20.19 -10.33 16.06
N ILE A 238 19.73 -10.53 14.84
CA ILE A 238 18.59 -11.40 14.53
C ILE A 238 19.16 -12.74 14.10
N ASP A 239 18.76 -13.81 14.78
CA ASP A 239 19.15 -15.17 14.39
C ASP A 239 18.38 -15.63 13.13
N ALA A 240 18.82 -16.71 12.48
CA ALA A 240 18.14 -17.28 11.30
C ALA A 240 16.67 -17.67 11.56
N GLU A 241 16.32 -17.90 12.83
CA GLU A 241 14.96 -18.19 13.30
C GLU A 241 14.15 -16.91 13.62
N GLY A 242 14.76 -15.72 13.51
CA GLY A 242 14.15 -14.43 13.82
C GLY A 242 14.07 -14.12 15.32
N ASN A 243 14.84 -14.83 16.14
CA ASN A 243 14.96 -14.57 17.58
C ASN A 243 15.89 -13.39 17.84
N ILE A 244 15.50 -12.51 18.76
CA ILE A 244 16.27 -11.33 19.16
C ILE A 244 17.39 -11.78 20.10
N LYS A 245 18.65 -11.62 19.69
CA LYS A 245 19.83 -11.89 20.52
C LYS A 245 20.66 -10.62 20.66
N ASN A 246 21.01 -10.27 21.89
CA ASN A 246 21.96 -9.19 22.14
C ASN A 246 23.37 -9.78 22.12
N VAL A 247 24.17 -9.41 21.12
CA VAL A 247 25.56 -9.87 20.96
C VAL A 247 26.49 -8.74 21.39
N LEU A 248 27.43 -9.04 22.28
CA LEU A 248 28.48 -8.09 22.67
C LEU A 248 29.57 -8.09 21.60
N THR A 249 29.74 -6.96 20.93
CA THR A 249 30.91 -6.72 20.07
C THR A 249 32.10 -6.34 20.96
N GLY A 250 32.99 -7.30 21.26
CA GLY A 250 34.15 -7.07 22.12
C GLY A 250 35.28 -8.10 21.98
N GLU A 251 36.35 -7.65 21.32
CA GLU A 251 37.76 -8.06 21.49
C GLU A 251 38.16 -9.53 21.29
N GLY A 252 38.29 -9.91 20.02
CA GLY A 252 39.03 -11.08 19.52
C GLY A 252 39.00 -11.06 18.01
N GLY A 253 40.15 -11.22 17.35
CA GLY A 253 40.35 -10.83 15.96
C GLY A 253 39.36 -11.41 14.94
N SER A 254 39.06 -10.60 13.92
CA SER A 254 38.69 -11.03 12.57
C SER A 254 37.89 -12.34 12.47
N GLU A 255 36.67 -12.34 12.99
CA GLU A 255 35.62 -13.11 12.33
C GLU A 255 34.73 -12.07 11.66
N GLU A 256 35.02 -11.80 10.39
CA GLU A 256 33.96 -11.39 9.48
C GLU A 256 32.79 -12.34 9.76
N PRO A 257 31.57 -11.84 10.07
CA PRO A 257 30.45 -12.74 10.24
C PRO A 257 30.39 -13.56 8.96
N LEU A 258 30.58 -14.88 9.10
CA LEU A 258 30.49 -15.85 8.00
C LEU A 258 29.32 -15.43 7.14
N LYS A 259 29.62 -15.00 5.90
CA LYS A 259 28.65 -14.50 4.92
C LYS A 259 27.51 -15.49 4.62
N ASP A 260 27.57 -16.68 5.20
CA ASP A 260 26.62 -17.78 5.10
C ASP A 260 25.48 -17.77 6.13
N GLN A 261 25.44 -16.85 7.11
CA GLN A 261 24.29 -16.69 8.01
C GLN A 261 23.43 -15.45 7.74
N PHE A 262 23.74 -14.69 6.70
CA PHE A 262 22.74 -13.82 6.11
C PHE A 262 21.77 -14.72 5.35
N VAL A 263 20.79 -15.25 6.06
CA VAL A 263 19.51 -15.57 5.44
C VAL A 263 19.12 -14.27 4.77
N LYS A 264 19.23 -14.26 3.44
CA LYS A 264 18.46 -13.40 2.56
C LYS A 264 17.09 -13.37 3.21
N ALA A 265 16.76 -12.30 3.95
CA ALA A 265 15.39 -11.97 4.24
C ALA A 265 14.69 -12.19 2.92
N ARG A 266 13.68 -13.07 2.89
CA ARG A 266 12.91 -13.32 1.68
C ARG A 266 12.60 -11.95 1.06
N GLY A 267 13.38 -11.58 0.06
CA GLY A 267 13.01 -10.57 -0.90
C GLY A 267 12.33 -11.33 -2.01
N LEU A 268 11.31 -12.11 -1.66
CA LEU A 268 10.57 -13.08 -2.48
C LEU A 268 9.28 -13.45 -1.75
#